data_AF-A0A7C7VZ53-F1
#
_entry.id   AF-A0A7C7VZ53-F1
#
_cell.length_a   1.000
_cell.length_b   1.000
_cell.length_c   1.000
_cell.angle_alpha   90.00
_cell.angle_beta   90.00
_cell.angle_gamma   90.00
#
_symmetry.space_group_name_H-M   'P 1'
#
loop_
_entity.id
_entity.type
_entity.pdbx_description
1 polymer ?
#
loop_
_entity_poly.entity_id
_entity_poly.type
_entity_poly.pdbx_seq_one_letter_code
_entity_poly.pdbx_strand_id
1 'polypeptide(L)'
;MAKKARKKRKRSKAPRLSAAQLVQPSEEVTLSRPTSTARTAPAQPSDLREEYHYVMADLKRIAAIAAAMLMVMIALALLLV
;
A
#
# COMPACT_ATOMS: atom_id res chain seq x y z
N MET A 1 21.17 17.23 -49.07
CA MET A 1 19.98 16.50 -48.60
C MET A 1 20.39 15.55 -47.47
N ALA A 2 20.03 15.90 -46.22
CA ALA A 2 19.10 15.17 -45.34
C ALA A 2 19.62 13.77 -44.87
N LYS A 3 19.81 13.44 -43.59
CA LYS A 3 19.68 14.13 -42.29
C LYS A 3 20.68 13.46 -41.33
N LYS A 4 21.55 14.24 -40.69
CA LYS A 4 22.50 13.77 -39.67
C LYS A 4 21.75 13.39 -38.38
N ALA A 5 21.86 12.11 -38.04
CA ALA A 5 22.29 11.55 -36.77
C ALA A 5 21.76 12.11 -35.42
N ARG A 6 21.35 11.13 -34.61
CA ARG A 6 21.45 11.05 -33.13
C ARG A 6 20.38 11.77 -32.32
N LYS A 7 19.19 11.17 -32.41
CA LYS A 7 18.12 11.19 -31.40
C LYS A 7 18.68 10.72 -30.05
N LYS A 8 18.85 11.67 -29.11
CA LYS A 8 19.08 11.44 -27.67
C LYS A 8 18.00 10.53 -27.10
N ARG A 9 18.23 9.22 -27.02
CA ARG A 9 17.46 8.28 -26.19
C ARG A 9 18.37 7.17 -25.71
N LYS A 10 19.22 7.46 -24.73
CA LYS A 10 19.86 6.43 -23.91
C LYS A 10 19.70 6.82 -22.45
N ARG A 11 19.28 5.84 -21.66
CA ARG A 11 19.03 5.86 -20.21
C ARG A 11 17.60 6.22 -19.77
N SER A 12 16.60 5.56 -20.35
CA SER A 12 15.54 5.03 -19.48
C SER A 12 16.18 3.91 -18.68
N LYS A 13 16.46 4.17 -17.39
CA LYS A 13 16.77 3.10 -16.44
C LYS A 13 15.57 2.16 -16.46
N ALA A 14 15.72 0.99 -17.07
CA ALA A 14 14.72 -0.05 -16.95
C ALA A 14 14.52 -0.31 -15.44
N PRO A 15 13.28 -0.33 -14.93
CA PRO A 15 13.06 -0.71 -13.54
C PRO A 15 13.64 -2.10 -13.33
N ARG A 16 14.51 -2.26 -12.32
CA ARG A 16 15.01 -3.57 -11.90
C ARG A 16 13.86 -4.30 -11.20
N LEU A 17 12.97 -4.87 -12.00
CA LEU A 17 11.91 -5.74 -11.51
C LEU A 17 12.56 -7.06 -11.08
N SER A 18 12.32 -7.47 -9.84
CA SER A 18 12.71 -8.80 -9.35
C SER A 18 11.90 -9.87 -10.08
N ALA A 19 12.35 -11.14 -10.05
CA ALA A 19 11.67 -12.24 -10.74
C ALA A 19 10.19 -12.39 -10.34
N ALA A 20 9.82 -12.01 -9.12
CA ALA A 20 8.44 -11.99 -8.63
C ALA A 20 7.57 -10.89 -9.27
N GLN A 21 8.19 -9.88 -9.89
CA GLN A 21 7.52 -8.70 -10.47
C GLN A 21 7.41 -8.77 -12.01
N LEU A 22 7.89 -9.85 -12.62
CA LEU A 22 7.82 -10.11 -14.06
C LEU A 22 6.68 -11.07 -14.43
N VAL A 23 5.55 -11.02 -13.71
CA VAL A 23 4.34 -11.74 -14.11
C VAL A 23 3.70 -10.96 -15.27
N GLN A 24 3.93 -11.44 -16.50
CA GLN A 24 3.20 -10.99 -17.67
C GLN A 24 1.84 -11.69 -17.68
N PRO A 25 0.71 -10.97 -17.69
CA PRO A 25 -0.57 -11.57 -18.00
C PRO A 25 -0.59 -11.83 -19.52
N SER A 26 -0.02 -12.97 -19.94
CA SER A 26 -0.25 -13.49 -21.28
C SER A 26 -1.63 -14.12 -21.30
N GLU A 27 -2.49 -13.66 -22.20
CA GLU A 27 -3.71 -14.36 -22.55
C GLU A 27 -3.37 -15.79 -23.01
N GLU A 28 -4.26 -16.71 -22.67
CA GLU A 28 -4.27 -18.14 -23.00
C GLU A 28 -3.28 -19.07 -22.29
N VAL A 29 -3.66 -19.47 -21.07
CA VAL A 29 -3.53 -20.89 -20.67
C VAL A 29 -4.89 -21.36 -20.16
N THR A 30 -5.65 -21.96 -21.07
CA THR A 30 -6.78 -22.82 -20.73
C THR A 30 -6.33 -23.99 -19.85
N LEU A 31 -7.09 -24.19 -18.77
CA LEU A 31 -7.23 -25.43 -17.99
C LEU A 31 -6.06 -25.81 -17.06
N SER A 32 -6.03 -25.14 -15.92
CA SER A 32 -6.25 -25.80 -14.61
C SER A 32 -6.60 -24.73 -13.60
N ARG A 33 -7.88 -24.33 -13.59
CA ARG A 33 -8.44 -23.58 -12.45
C ARG A 33 -8.30 -24.50 -11.24
N PRO A 34 -7.51 -24.18 -10.19
CA PRO A 34 -7.84 -24.74 -8.91
C PRO A 34 -9.22 -24.19 -8.63
N THR A 35 -10.23 -25.06 -8.66
CA THR A 35 -11.47 -24.80 -7.95
C THR A 35 -11.07 -24.70 -6.49
N SER A 36 -10.55 -23.53 -6.08
CA SER A 36 -10.83 -23.06 -4.75
C SER A 36 -12.34 -22.94 -4.75
N THR A 37 -12.96 -24.03 -4.30
CA THR A 37 -14.22 -23.92 -3.59
C THR A 37 -13.84 -23.06 -2.40
N ALA A 38 -13.82 -21.74 -2.61
CA ALA A 38 -13.95 -20.78 -1.56
C ALA A 38 -15.32 -21.10 -0.99
N ARG A 39 -15.33 -22.05 -0.07
CA ARG A 39 -16.41 -22.27 0.85
C ARG A 39 -16.53 -20.90 1.49
N THR A 40 -17.54 -20.14 1.07
CA THR A 40 -17.96 -18.94 1.78
C THR A 40 -18.39 -19.46 3.15
N ALA A 41 -17.41 -19.63 4.03
CA ALA A 41 -17.67 -19.81 5.43
C ALA A 41 -18.47 -18.57 5.82
N PRO A 42 -19.60 -18.72 6.53
CA PRO A 42 -20.24 -17.56 7.13
C PRO A 42 -19.16 -16.86 7.93
N ALA A 43 -18.85 -15.61 7.59
CA ALA A 43 -17.90 -14.79 8.34
C ALA A 43 -18.35 -14.83 9.79
N GLN A 44 -17.66 -15.64 10.60
CA GLN A 44 -18.02 -15.75 12.00
C GLN A 44 -17.72 -14.39 12.62
N PRO A 45 -18.61 -13.84 13.45
CA PRO A 45 -18.42 -12.52 14.07
C PRO A 45 -17.15 -12.43 14.93
N SER A 46 -16.53 -13.57 15.25
CA SER A 46 -15.23 -13.67 15.90
C SER A 46 -14.05 -13.31 15.00
N ASP A 47 -14.11 -13.57 13.69
CA ASP A 47 -13.01 -13.38 12.73
C ASP A 47 -12.68 -11.88 12.51
N LEU A 48 -13.71 -11.04 12.60
CA LEU A 48 -13.59 -9.58 12.44
C LEU A 48 -12.81 -8.93 13.59
N ARG A 49 -12.94 -9.44 14.83
CA ARG A 49 -12.23 -8.87 15.99
C ARG A 49 -10.72 -9.05 15.87
N GLU A 50 -10.27 -10.19 15.34
CA GLU A 50 -8.87 -10.46 15.05
C GLU A 50 -8.35 -9.52 13.95
N GLU A 51 -9.15 -9.25 12.93
CA GLU A 51 -8.79 -8.39 11.78
C GLU A 51 -8.66 -6.90 12.16
N TYR A 52 -9.53 -6.39 13.05
CA TYR A 52 -9.53 -4.97 13.45
C TYR A 52 -8.50 -4.58 14.53
N HIS A 53 -7.72 -5.53 15.04
CA HIS A 53 -6.75 -5.24 16.11
C HIS A 53 -5.76 -4.13 15.73
N TYR A 54 -5.34 -4.12 14.46
CA TYR A 54 -4.42 -3.11 13.93
C TYR A 54 -5.06 -1.72 13.83
N VAL A 55 -6.35 -1.64 13.50
CA VAL A 55 -7.08 -0.37 13.42
C VAL A 55 -7.19 0.27 14.80
N MET A 56 -7.50 -0.54 15.82
CA MET A 56 -7.57 -0.05 17.20
C MET A 56 -6.20 0.39 17.72
N ALA A 57 -5.14 -0.36 17.40
CA ALA A 57 -3.77 0.01 17.77
C ALA A 57 -3.34 1.33 17.10
N ASP A 58 -3.63 1.50 15.80
CA ASP A 58 -3.29 2.71 15.06
C ASP A 58 -4.11 3.91 15.55
N LEU A 59 -5.41 3.73 15.79
CA LEU A 59 -6.27 4.78 16.33
C LEU A 59 -5.78 5.27 17.70
N LYS A 60 -5.36 4.35 18.57
CA LYS A 60 -4.75 4.70 19.86
C LYS A 60 -3.45 5.50 19.68
N ARG A 61 -2.64 5.14 18.69
CA ARG A 61 -1.38 5.83 18.38
C ARG A 61 -1.63 7.23 17.82
N ILE A 62 -2.58 7.38 16.89
CA ILE A 62 -3.01 8.68 16.35
C ILE A 62 -3.58 9.56 17.47
N ALA A 63 -4.44 9.01 18.33
CA ALA A 63 -5.00 9.74 19.47
C ALA A 63 -3.90 10.26 20.41
N ALA A 64 -2.87 9.45 20.69
CA ALA A 64 -1.73 9.88 21.50
C ALA A 64 -0.94 11.02 20.84
N ILE A 65 -0.68 10.93 19.53
CA ILE A 65 0.01 11.99 18.77
C ILE A 65 -0.82 13.27 18.79
N ALA A 66 -2.12 13.18 18.52
CA ALA A 66 -3.02 14.32 18.52
C ALA A 66 -3.08 15.00 19.89
N ALA A 67 -3.15 14.21 20.98
CA ALA A 67 -3.13 14.75 22.34
C ALA A 67 -1.80 15.45 22.67
N ALA A 68 -0.67 14.89 22.25
CA ALA A 68 0.64 15.52 22.41
C ALA A 68 0.72 16.84 21.64
N MET A 69 0.28 16.87 20.38
CA MET A 69 0.22 18.09 19.58
C MET A 69 -0.67 19.16 20.24
N LEU A 70 -1.85 18.77 20.75
CA LEU A 70 -2.75 19.67 21.44
C LEU A 70 -2.10 20.28 22.70
N MET A 71 -1.44 19.45 23.51
CA MET A 71 -0.72 19.91 24.70
C MET A 71 0.36 20.93 24.36
N VAL A 72 1.13 20.69 23.29
CA VAL A 72 2.13 21.66 22.82
C VAL A 72 1.47 22.98 22.42
N MET A 73 0.37 22.94 21.67
CA MET A 73 -0.35 24.16 21.28
C MET A 73 -0.87 24.94 22.48
N ILE A 74 -1.46 24.26 23.46
CA ILE A 74 -1.93 24.89 24.71
C ILE A 74 -0.76 25.52 25.46
N ALA A 75 0.35 24.80 25.63
CA ALA A 75 1.52 25.32 26.32
C ALA A 75 2.09 26.58 25.63
N LEU A 76 2.18 26.56 24.30
CA LEU A 76 2.61 27.72 23.52
C LEU A 76 1.63 28.89 23.67
N ALA A 77 0.32 28.63 23.62
CA ALA A 77 -0.69 29.67 23.79
C ALA A 77 -0.59 30.33 25.18
N LEU A 78 -0.34 29.55 26.23
CA LEU A 78 -0.15 30.09 27.59
C LEU A 78 1.18 30.83 27.76
N LEU A 79 2.24 30.41 27.07
CA LEU A 79 3.55 31.04 27.18
C LEU A 79 3.65 32.37 26.39
N LEU A 80 2.89 32.48 25.29
CA LEU A 80 2.90 33.65 24.40
C LEU A 80 1.87 34.73 24.78
N VAL A 81 1.00 34.44 25.75
CA VAL A 81 0.09 35.41 26.39
C VAL A 81 0.81 36.08 27.54
#